data_AF-A0A9E2CEE8-F1
#
_entry.id   AF-A0A9E2CEE8-F1
#
_cell.length_a   1.000
_cell.length_b   1.000
_cell.length_c   1.000
_cell.angle_alpha   90.00
_cell.angle_beta   90.00
_cell.angle_gamma   90.00
#
_symmetry.space_group_name_H-M   'P 1'
#
loop_
_entity.id
_entity.type
_entity.pdbx_description
1 polymer ?
#
loop_
_entity_poly.entity_id
_entity_poly.type
_entity_poly.pdbx_seq_one_letter_code
_entity_poly.pdbx_strand_id
1 'polypeptide(L)'
;MAKTHRICPSCGFANPTQAFNCAQCDILLVCTPSVVSGSKCSGDPEPDGSGKTPQASTKALLKRVVTQAGLEYKKTKTGYRVVVPLGGKRRQKVHVLFNGHDDEGQDVVSFLSICAPADDRRAMTLLRFNSKLAYAAFAVMPIDGEDHFVVTANQLAATADPEEIRKQLFEVAKRADAVEQKLSGGKDTF
;
A
#
# COMPACT_ATOMS: atom_id res chain seq x y z
N MET A 1 -12.30 -31.45 -2.15
CA MET A 1 -12.12 -30.08 -2.72
C MET A 1 -10.71 -29.64 -2.41
N ALA A 2 -9.85 -29.45 -3.42
CA ALA A 2 -8.48 -29.02 -3.19
C ALA A 2 -8.51 -27.61 -2.59
N LYS A 3 -7.95 -27.43 -1.39
CA LYS A 3 -7.75 -26.08 -0.83
C LYS A 3 -6.74 -25.37 -1.74
N THR A 4 -7.23 -24.46 -2.57
CA THR A 4 -6.38 -23.54 -3.32
C THR A 4 -5.59 -22.70 -2.31
N HIS A 5 -4.27 -22.69 -2.46
CA HIS A 5 -3.37 -21.87 -1.63
C HIS A 5 -2.57 -20.96 -2.56
N ARG A 6 -2.36 -19.72 -2.13
CA ARG A 6 -1.52 -18.74 -2.83
C ARG A 6 -0.09 -18.84 -2.32
N ILE A 7 0.84 -19.13 -3.22
CA ILE A 7 2.26 -19.12 -2.88
C ILE A 7 2.77 -17.69 -2.83
N CYS A 8 3.37 -17.29 -1.70
CA CYS A 8 3.98 -15.99 -1.56
C CYS A 8 5.14 -15.84 -2.55
N PRO A 9 5.15 -14.83 -3.44
CA PRO A 9 6.20 -14.66 -4.43
C PRO A 9 7.55 -14.32 -3.80
N SER A 10 7.56 -13.88 -2.54
CA SER A 10 8.78 -13.49 -1.85
C SER A 10 9.37 -14.55 -0.92
N CYS A 11 8.56 -15.45 -0.34
CA CYS A 11 9.08 -16.46 0.61
C CYS A 11 8.59 -17.88 0.36
N GLY A 12 7.80 -18.12 -0.70
CA GLY A 12 7.29 -19.45 -1.03
C GLY A 12 6.20 -19.99 -0.09
N PHE A 13 5.79 -19.25 0.94
CA PHE A 13 4.79 -19.72 1.90
C PHE A 13 3.40 -19.85 1.25
N ALA A 14 2.70 -20.95 1.53
CA ALA A 14 1.33 -21.19 1.09
C ALA A 14 0.34 -20.46 2.01
N ASN A 15 -0.29 -19.41 1.49
CA ASN A 15 -1.31 -18.64 2.19
C ASN A 15 -2.70 -19.09 1.78
N PRO A 16 -3.72 -18.92 2.65
CA PRO A 16 -5.12 -18.94 2.21
C PRO A 16 -5.30 -18.00 1.01
N THR A 17 -6.15 -18.35 0.05
CA THR A 17 -6.43 -17.49 -1.12
C THR A 17 -6.80 -16.06 -0.69
N GLN A 18 -7.71 -15.95 0.27
CA GLN A 18 -8.24 -14.69 0.79
C GLN A 18 -7.24 -13.84 1.61
N ALA A 19 -5.98 -14.28 1.75
CA ALA A 19 -5.00 -13.55 2.55
C ALA A 19 -4.47 -12.33 1.80
N PHE A 20 -4.70 -11.12 2.34
CA PHE A 20 -4.10 -9.88 1.83
C PHE A 20 -2.60 -9.81 2.09
N ASN A 21 -2.14 -10.38 3.20
CA ASN A 21 -0.73 -10.43 3.57
C ASN A 21 -0.25 -11.86 3.70
N CYS A 22 1.02 -12.09 3.39
CA CYS A 22 1.64 -13.37 3.68
C CYS A 22 1.73 -13.62 5.19
N ALA A 23 1.19 -14.73 5.68
CA ALA A 23 1.24 -15.07 7.10
C ALA A 23 2.68 -15.27 7.62
N GLN A 24 3.64 -15.63 6.77
CA GLN A 24 5.03 -15.81 7.16
C GLN A 24 5.86 -14.53 7.08
N CYS A 25 5.76 -13.76 5.99
CA CYS A 25 6.65 -12.62 5.75
C CYS A 25 5.96 -11.25 5.67
N ASP A 26 4.64 -11.22 5.85
CA ASP A 26 3.79 -10.03 5.93
C ASP A 26 3.83 -9.13 4.68
N ILE A 27 4.40 -9.60 3.56
CA ILE A 27 4.33 -8.90 2.28
C ILE A 27 2.86 -8.83 1.85
N LEU A 28 2.48 -7.70 1.26
CA LEU A 28 1.16 -7.57 0.64
C LEU A 28 1.12 -8.42 -0.63
N LEU A 29 0.12 -9.29 -0.73
CA LEU A 29 -0.06 -10.22 -1.83
C LEU A 29 -0.85 -9.57 -2.98
N VAL A 30 -0.40 -8.38 -3.39
CA VAL A 30 -0.96 -7.63 -4.54
C VAL A 30 -0.18 -7.93 -5.81
N CYS A 31 -0.90 -8.01 -6.94
CA CYS A 31 -0.30 -7.84 -8.25
C CYS A 31 -0.48 -6.36 -8.62
N THR A 32 0.59 -5.59 -8.72
CA THR A 32 0.49 -4.25 -9.31
C THR A 32 0.23 -4.41 -10.81
N PRO A 33 -0.78 -3.74 -11.39
CA PRO A 33 -0.93 -3.74 -12.84
C PRO A 33 0.22 -2.95 -13.46
N SER A 34 1.05 -3.62 -14.28
CA SER A 34 1.89 -2.92 -15.24
C SER A 34 1.00 -2.48 -16.41
N VAL A 35 0.92 -1.18 -16.66
CA VAL A 35 0.17 -0.64 -17.82
C VAL A 35 0.86 -1.01 -19.14
N VAL A 36 2.10 -1.48 -19.07
CA VAL A 36 2.91 -1.87 -20.23
C VAL A 36 3.31 -3.33 -20.10
N SER A 37 2.83 -4.14 -21.04
CA SER A 37 3.15 -5.56 -21.26
C SER A 37 2.62 -6.56 -20.21
N GLY A 38 1.86 -7.54 -20.71
CA GLY A 38 1.33 -8.64 -19.94
C GLY A 38 2.40 -9.42 -19.17
N SER A 39 1.99 -9.88 -17.99
CA SER A 39 2.56 -10.98 -17.21
C SER A 39 4.08 -11.10 -17.18
N LYS A 40 4.68 -10.54 -16.12
CA LYS A 40 5.61 -11.24 -15.21
C LYS A 40 5.94 -10.37 -14.00
N CYS A 41 5.70 -10.90 -12.80
CA CYS A 41 6.26 -10.36 -11.57
C CYS A 41 7.74 -10.75 -11.53
N SER A 42 8.66 -9.81 -11.77
CA SER A 42 10.08 -10.02 -11.51
C SER A 42 10.88 -8.73 -11.56
N GLY A 43 11.85 -8.61 -10.66
CA GLY A 43 12.95 -7.65 -10.76
C GLY A 43 13.57 -7.35 -9.40
N ASP A 44 14.49 -8.22 -8.94
CA ASP A 44 15.47 -7.83 -7.92
C ASP A 44 16.36 -6.71 -8.51
N PRO A 45 16.64 -5.61 -7.79
CA PRO A 45 17.61 -4.63 -8.28
C PRO A 45 19.04 -5.10 -8.00
N GLU A 46 19.89 -5.02 -9.02
CA GLU A 46 21.35 -5.09 -8.90
C GLU A 46 21.88 -3.91 -8.04
N PRO A 47 22.98 -4.08 -7.28
CA PRO A 47 23.53 -3.00 -6.47
C PRO A 47 24.59 -2.23 -7.25
N ASP A 48 24.49 -0.89 -7.28
CA ASP A 48 25.66 -0.04 -7.52
C ASP A 48 25.60 1.22 -6.63
N GLY A 49 26.78 1.67 -6.20
CA GLY A 49 27.02 3.03 -5.76
C GLY A 49 27.10 3.23 -4.25
N SER A 50 28.33 3.46 -3.77
CA SER A 50 28.64 3.98 -2.44
C SER A 50 27.99 5.36 -2.20
N GLY A 51 26.78 5.34 -1.65
CA GLY A 51 25.98 6.46 -1.17
C GLY A 51 24.69 5.87 -0.59
N LYS A 52 24.13 6.41 0.50
CA LYS A 52 22.82 5.91 0.97
C LYS A 52 21.81 6.16 -0.15
N THR A 53 21.21 5.10 -0.70
CA THR A 53 20.20 5.24 -1.76
C THR A 53 19.03 6.11 -1.29
N PRO A 54 18.35 6.86 -2.19
CA PRO A 54 17.19 7.68 -1.84
C PRO A 54 16.16 6.90 -1.00
N GLN A 55 15.89 5.64 -1.34
CA GLN A 55 15.02 4.77 -0.54
C GLN A 55 15.52 4.53 0.89
N ALA A 56 16.83 4.39 1.13
CA ALA A 56 17.37 4.18 2.46
C ALA A 56 17.14 5.40 3.36
N SER A 57 17.29 6.62 2.81
CA SER A 57 16.91 7.85 3.49
C SER A 57 15.41 7.93 3.75
N THR A 58 14.55 7.64 2.78
CA THR A 58 13.09 7.70 2.95
C THR A 58 12.59 6.69 3.98
N LYS A 59 13.17 5.48 4.02
CA LYS A 59 12.89 4.48 5.08
C LYS A 59 13.21 5.03 6.47
N ALA A 60 14.29 5.77 6.63
CA ALA A 60 14.63 6.42 7.89
C ALA A 60 13.67 7.58 8.24
N LEU A 61 13.24 8.36 7.24
CA LEU A 61 12.24 9.41 7.42
C LEU A 61 10.90 8.84 7.88
N LEU A 62 10.39 7.79 7.22
CA LEU A 62 9.17 7.11 7.64
C LEU A 62 9.25 6.67 9.09
N LYS A 63 10.35 5.98 9.49
CA LYS A 63 10.53 5.53 10.88
C LYS A 63 10.47 6.68 11.88
N ARG A 64 11.10 7.81 11.56
CA ARG A 64 11.06 9.00 12.41
C ARG A 64 9.62 9.51 12.54
N VAL A 65 8.90 9.65 11.44
CA VAL A 65 7.50 10.11 11.42
C VAL A 65 6.60 9.20 12.26
N VAL A 66 6.65 7.88 12.05
CA VAL A 66 5.77 6.94 12.77
C VAL A 66 6.13 6.85 14.25
N THR A 67 7.42 6.94 14.60
CA THR A 67 7.87 6.96 16.00
C THR A 67 7.42 8.24 16.70
N GLN A 68 7.61 9.39 16.06
CA GLN A 68 7.21 10.69 16.60
C GLN A 68 5.69 10.81 16.77
N ALA A 69 4.93 10.20 15.85
CA ALA A 69 3.48 10.15 15.92
C ALA A 69 2.95 9.04 16.87
N GLY A 70 3.81 8.23 17.48
CA GLY A 70 3.40 7.14 18.38
C GLY A 70 2.60 6.04 17.68
N LEU A 71 2.83 5.80 16.40
CA LEU A 71 2.08 4.81 15.61
C LEU A 71 2.71 3.42 15.74
N GLU A 72 1.85 2.39 15.82
CA GLU A 72 2.28 1.00 15.71
C GLU A 72 2.68 0.70 14.26
N TYR A 73 3.82 0.06 14.06
CA TYR A 73 4.25 -0.36 12.73
C TYR A 73 5.08 -1.66 12.78
N LYS A 74 5.03 -2.42 11.69
CA LYS A 74 5.79 -3.66 11.50
C LYS A 74 6.52 -3.62 10.17
N LYS A 75 7.80 -4.02 10.17
CA LYS A 75 8.58 -4.19 8.95
C LYS A 75 8.05 -5.39 8.15
N THR A 76 7.89 -5.21 6.84
CA THR A 76 7.56 -6.26 5.87
C THR A 76 8.76 -6.46 4.93
N LYS A 77 8.69 -7.42 4.01
CA LYS A 77 9.78 -7.59 3.03
C LYS A 77 9.94 -6.41 2.07
N THR A 78 8.85 -5.78 1.65
CA THR A 78 8.83 -4.66 0.69
C THR A 78 8.75 -3.28 1.33
N GLY A 79 8.62 -3.21 2.65
CA GLY A 79 8.56 -1.94 3.38
C GLY A 79 8.02 -2.08 4.79
N TYR A 80 6.90 -1.41 5.09
CA TYR A 80 6.29 -1.39 6.41
C TYR A 80 4.77 -1.48 6.31
N ARG A 81 4.14 -2.01 7.36
CA ARG A 81 2.71 -1.86 7.63
C ARG A 81 2.55 -1.00 8.86
N VAL A 82 1.83 0.11 8.73
CA VAL A 82 1.61 1.09 9.79
C VAL A 82 0.13 1.07 10.15
N VAL A 83 -0.18 1.09 11.45
CA VAL A 83 -1.55 1.14 11.97
C VAL A 83 -1.85 2.57 12.40
N VAL A 84 -2.79 3.21 11.71
CA VAL A 84 -3.18 4.60 11.95
C VAL A 84 -4.49 4.63 12.75
N PRO A 85 -4.52 5.23 13.97
CA PRO A 85 -5.75 5.41 14.73
C PRO A 85 -6.60 6.54 14.14
N LEU A 86 -7.91 6.32 14.03
CA LEU A 86 -8.86 7.27 13.39
C LEU A 86 -9.96 7.76 14.35
N GLY A 87 -9.67 7.69 15.65
CA GLY A 87 -10.58 8.06 16.74
C GLY A 87 -11.45 6.90 17.23
N GLY A 88 -11.75 6.90 18.53
CA GLY A 88 -12.44 5.81 19.20
C GLY A 88 -11.62 4.52 19.14
N LYS A 89 -12.27 3.41 18.74
CA LYS A 89 -11.63 2.09 18.56
C LYS A 89 -11.20 1.80 17.12
N ARG A 90 -11.41 2.74 16.18
CA ARG A 90 -11.15 2.53 14.76
C ARG A 90 -9.68 2.71 14.41
N ARG A 91 -9.20 1.84 13.53
CA ARG A 91 -7.83 1.78 13.04
C ARG A 91 -7.85 1.44 11.56
N GLN A 92 -6.89 1.98 10.81
CA GLN A 92 -6.67 1.60 9.41
C GLN A 92 -5.23 1.13 9.22
N LYS A 93 -5.05 0.06 8.43
CA LYS A 93 -3.72 -0.43 8.06
C LYS A 93 -3.26 0.25 6.78
N VAL A 94 -2.07 0.84 6.80
CA VAL A 94 -1.42 1.45 5.63
C VAL A 94 -0.12 0.71 5.34
N HIS A 95 0.00 0.19 4.13
CA HIS A 95 1.22 -0.39 3.59
C HIS A 95 2.08 0.72 2.99
N VAL A 96 3.33 0.81 3.41
CA VAL A 96 4.33 1.70 2.84
C VAL A 96 5.36 0.85 2.11
N LEU A 97 5.42 0.99 0.79
CA LEU A 97 6.22 0.18 -0.12
C LEU A 97 7.39 1.01 -0.67
N PHE A 98 8.56 0.39 -0.80
CA PHE A 98 9.81 1.01 -1.23
C PHE A 98 10.48 0.23 -2.37
N ASN A 99 9.69 -0.41 -3.22
CA ASN A 99 10.19 -1.23 -4.32
C ASN A 99 9.59 -0.80 -5.67
N GLY A 100 8.95 0.37 -5.70
CA GLY A 100 8.37 0.95 -6.90
C GLY A 100 9.35 1.91 -7.57
N HIS A 101 9.23 2.01 -8.89
CA HIS A 101 9.87 3.04 -9.69
C HIS A 101 8.79 3.72 -10.53
N ASP A 102 9.00 4.99 -10.89
CA ASP A 102 8.20 5.64 -11.92
C ASP A 102 8.66 5.24 -13.33
N ASP A 103 8.00 5.79 -14.36
CA ASP A 103 8.31 5.50 -15.76
C ASP A 103 9.70 6.02 -16.19
N GLU A 104 10.33 6.89 -15.39
CA GLU A 104 11.70 7.39 -15.58
C GLU A 104 12.74 6.55 -14.81
N GLY A 105 12.31 5.51 -14.08
CA GLY A 105 13.17 4.66 -13.28
C GLY A 105 13.55 5.25 -11.92
N GLN A 106 12.91 6.35 -11.49
CA GLN A 106 13.19 6.97 -10.20
C GLN A 106 12.50 6.21 -9.07
N ASP A 107 13.20 6.07 -7.94
CA ASP A 107 12.67 5.43 -6.74
C ASP A 107 11.37 6.12 -6.24
N VAL A 108 10.31 5.34 -6.05
CA VAL A 108 9.02 5.81 -5.51
C VAL A 108 8.73 5.15 -4.17
N VAL A 109 8.26 5.95 -3.22
CA VAL A 109 7.58 5.44 -2.02
C VAL A 109 6.07 5.47 -2.25
N SER A 110 5.42 4.33 -2.02
CA SER A 110 3.96 4.18 -2.18
C SER A 110 3.30 3.91 -0.85
N PHE A 111 2.24 4.66 -0.54
CA PHE A 111 1.36 4.47 0.60
C PHE A 111 0.06 3.87 0.09
N LEU A 112 -0.42 2.80 0.72
CA LEU A 112 -1.56 2.06 0.22
C LEU A 112 -2.42 1.52 1.36
N SER A 113 -3.73 1.66 1.24
CA SER A 113 -4.69 0.97 2.11
C SER A 113 -5.83 0.39 1.28
N ILE A 114 -6.15 -0.87 1.54
CA ILE A 114 -7.22 -1.61 0.87
C ILE A 114 -8.54 -1.25 1.54
N CYS A 115 -9.61 -1.07 0.77
CA CYS A 115 -10.90 -0.63 1.31
C CYS A 115 -12.00 -1.69 1.18
N ALA A 116 -12.29 -2.12 -0.04
CA ALA A 116 -13.41 -3.03 -0.31
C ALA A 116 -13.26 -3.64 -1.71
N PRO A 117 -13.95 -4.76 -2.02
CA PRO A 117 -14.10 -5.21 -3.39
C PRO A 117 -14.64 -4.08 -4.28
N ALA A 118 -14.08 -3.94 -5.47
CA ALA A 118 -14.45 -2.91 -6.42
C ALA A 118 -15.79 -3.24 -7.08
N ASP A 119 -16.53 -2.18 -7.45
CA ASP A 119 -17.73 -2.29 -8.26
C ASP A 119 -17.82 -1.13 -9.24
N ASP A 120 -18.21 -1.41 -10.49
CA ASP A 120 -18.23 -0.40 -11.55
C ASP A 120 -19.13 0.80 -11.25
N ARG A 121 -20.21 0.58 -10.48
CA ARG A 121 -21.19 1.64 -10.16
C ARG A 121 -20.57 2.77 -9.35
N ARG A 122 -19.57 2.46 -8.52
CA ARG A 122 -18.90 3.44 -7.63
C ARG A 122 -17.56 3.92 -8.16
N ALA A 123 -16.93 3.20 -9.09
CA ALA A 123 -15.61 3.52 -9.62
C ALA A 123 -15.50 4.98 -10.13
N MET A 124 -16.43 5.40 -11.00
CA MET A 124 -16.42 6.78 -11.53
C MET A 124 -16.64 7.85 -10.47
N THR A 125 -17.39 7.54 -9.40
CA THR A 125 -17.62 8.48 -8.30
C THR A 125 -16.35 8.67 -7.47
N LEU A 126 -15.65 7.57 -7.15
CA LEU A 126 -14.38 7.62 -6.44
C LEU A 126 -13.31 8.32 -7.28
N LEU A 127 -13.23 8.02 -8.59
CA LEU A 127 -12.28 8.65 -9.49
C LEU A 127 -12.51 10.17 -9.59
N ARG A 128 -13.76 10.64 -9.66
CA ARG A 128 -14.08 12.08 -9.62
C ARG A 128 -13.66 12.73 -8.31
N PHE A 129 -13.68 12.00 -7.19
CA PHE A 129 -13.26 12.52 -5.90
C PHE A 129 -11.76 12.83 -5.84
N ASN A 130 -10.93 12.19 -6.67
CA ASN A 130 -9.50 12.46 -6.76
C ASN A 130 -9.20 13.93 -7.08
N SER A 131 -10.08 14.62 -7.83
CA SER A 131 -9.94 16.06 -8.10
C SER A 131 -9.93 16.96 -6.86
N LYS A 132 -10.34 16.43 -5.69
CA LYS A 132 -10.42 17.14 -4.41
C LYS A 132 -9.39 16.65 -3.39
N LEU A 133 -8.55 15.69 -3.76
CA LEU A 133 -7.56 15.09 -2.87
C LEU A 133 -6.16 15.62 -3.20
N ALA A 134 -5.40 15.98 -2.16
CA ALA A 134 -4.02 16.47 -2.31
C ALA A 134 -2.97 15.41 -1.97
N TYR A 135 -3.24 14.53 -0.99
CA TYR A 135 -2.27 13.59 -0.43
C TYR A 135 -2.74 12.13 -0.54
N ALA A 136 -3.71 11.86 -1.40
CA ALA A 136 -4.29 10.55 -1.61
C ALA A 136 -5.01 10.51 -2.96
N ALA A 137 -5.21 9.31 -3.49
CA ALA A 137 -6.03 9.04 -4.66
C ALA A 137 -6.73 7.69 -4.48
N PHE A 138 -7.94 7.57 -5.00
CA PHE A 138 -8.60 6.29 -5.18
C PHE A 138 -8.05 5.61 -6.44
N ALA A 139 -7.80 4.31 -6.32
CA ALA A 139 -7.43 3.43 -7.41
C ALA A 139 -8.19 2.10 -7.30
N VAL A 140 -8.13 1.33 -8.38
CA VAL A 140 -8.54 -0.07 -8.39
C VAL A 140 -7.28 -0.90 -8.56
N MET A 141 -7.12 -1.94 -7.73
CA MET A 141 -6.00 -2.87 -7.86
C MET A 141 -6.49 -4.31 -7.76
N PRO A 142 -5.93 -5.24 -8.55
CA PRO A 142 -6.24 -6.64 -8.44
C PRO A 142 -5.55 -7.21 -7.20
N ILE A 143 -6.36 -7.68 -6.25
CA ILE A 143 -5.92 -8.30 -5.01
C ILE A 143 -6.62 -9.65 -4.90
N ASP A 144 -5.83 -10.70 -4.85
CA ASP A 144 -6.29 -12.07 -5.03
C ASP A 144 -7.08 -12.37 -6.32
N GLY A 145 -6.80 -11.64 -7.41
CA GLY A 145 -7.53 -11.81 -8.67
C GLY A 145 -8.91 -11.16 -8.67
N GLU A 146 -9.28 -10.48 -7.59
CA GLU A 146 -10.46 -9.64 -7.50
C GLU A 146 -10.05 -8.17 -7.42
N ASP A 147 -10.74 -7.33 -8.20
CA ASP A 147 -10.51 -5.90 -8.13
C ASP A 147 -10.98 -5.36 -6.78
N HIS A 148 -10.13 -4.58 -6.13
CA HIS A 148 -10.44 -3.88 -4.89
C HIS A 148 -10.26 -2.38 -5.08
N PHE A 149 -11.16 -1.61 -4.48
CA PHE A 149 -10.90 -0.20 -4.24
C PHE A 149 -9.81 -0.06 -3.20
N VAL A 150 -8.85 0.79 -3.53
CA VAL A 150 -7.75 1.16 -2.64
C VAL A 150 -7.59 2.66 -2.59
N VAL A 151 -7.07 3.16 -1.47
CA VAL A 151 -6.54 4.52 -1.39
C VAL A 151 -5.02 4.44 -1.43
N THR A 152 -4.42 5.23 -2.31
CA THR A 152 -2.98 5.26 -2.52
C THR A 152 -2.42 6.67 -2.55
N ALA A 153 -1.14 6.82 -2.27
CA ALA A 153 -0.36 8.02 -2.54
C ALA A 153 1.06 7.61 -2.94
N ASN A 154 1.65 8.32 -3.90
CA ASN A 154 3.01 8.07 -4.37
C ASN A 154 3.84 9.36 -4.24
N GLN A 155 5.11 9.22 -3.88
CA GLN A 155 6.07 10.32 -3.86
C GLN A 155 7.44 9.81 -4.30
N LEU A 156 8.20 10.65 -4.99
CA LEU A 156 9.60 10.37 -5.31
C LEU A 156 10.40 10.25 -4.00
N ALA A 157 11.17 9.17 -3.86
CA ALA A 157 11.98 8.95 -2.67
C ALA A 157 13.04 10.05 -2.50
N ALA A 158 13.57 10.58 -3.60
CA ALA A 158 14.58 11.62 -3.63
C ALA A 158 14.11 12.96 -3.05
N THR A 159 12.81 13.27 -3.17
CA THR A 159 12.21 14.52 -2.68
C THR A 159 11.26 14.27 -1.51
N ALA A 160 11.34 13.10 -0.89
CA ALA A 160 10.48 12.73 0.22
C ALA A 160 10.73 13.60 1.45
N ASP A 161 9.68 14.22 2.00
CA ASP A 161 9.77 15.02 3.22
C ASP A 161 8.91 14.45 4.36
N PRO A 162 9.30 14.68 5.63
CA PRO A 162 8.58 14.11 6.78
C PRO A 162 7.12 14.55 6.90
N GLU A 163 6.80 15.80 6.54
CA GLU A 163 5.45 16.35 6.70
C GLU A 163 4.52 15.83 5.61
N GLU A 164 4.99 15.70 4.37
CA GLU A 164 4.25 15.05 3.30
C GLU A 164 4.02 13.56 3.58
N ILE A 165 5.05 12.82 4.01
CA ILE A 165 4.90 11.42 4.45
C ILE A 165 3.82 11.30 5.53
N ARG A 166 3.83 12.21 6.52
CA ARG A 166 2.82 12.21 7.59
C ARG A 166 1.43 12.48 7.02
N LYS A 167 1.26 13.50 6.19
CA LYS A 167 -0.04 13.85 5.59
C LYS A 167 -0.58 12.71 4.72
N GLN A 168 0.25 12.12 3.86
CA GLN A 168 -0.11 10.99 3.02
C GLN A 168 -0.55 9.79 3.85
N LEU A 169 0.23 9.42 4.88
CA LEU A 169 -0.08 8.30 5.77
C LEU A 169 -1.47 8.45 6.43
N PHE A 170 -1.75 9.62 7.00
CA PHE A 170 -3.02 9.88 7.69
C PHE A 170 -4.20 10.07 6.72
N GLU A 171 -4.00 10.75 5.58
CA GLU A 171 -5.09 10.91 4.60
C GLU A 171 -5.43 9.58 3.92
N VAL A 172 -4.45 8.76 3.52
CA VAL A 172 -4.70 7.42 2.99
C VAL A 172 -5.52 6.59 3.99
N ALA A 173 -5.11 6.57 5.26
CA ALA A 173 -5.84 5.87 6.31
C ALA A 173 -7.28 6.36 6.46
N LYS A 174 -7.46 7.67 6.61
CA LYS A 174 -8.77 8.30 6.82
C LYS A 174 -9.74 8.08 5.66
N ARG A 175 -9.25 8.14 4.42
CA ARG A 175 -10.09 7.93 3.23
C ARG A 175 -10.47 6.46 3.05
N ALA A 176 -9.56 5.53 3.33
CA ALA A 176 -9.85 4.11 3.25
C ALA A 176 -10.92 3.69 4.26
N ASP A 177 -10.77 4.08 5.53
CA ASP A 177 -11.76 3.84 6.60
C ASP A 177 -13.14 4.46 6.27
N ALA A 178 -13.16 5.65 5.68
CA ALA A 178 -14.41 6.29 5.27
C ALA A 178 -15.13 5.55 4.14
N VAL A 179 -14.38 4.89 3.24
CA VAL A 179 -14.96 4.02 2.21
C VAL A 179 -15.45 2.72 2.82
N GLU A 180 -14.66 2.07 3.66
CA GLU A 180 -15.06 0.85 4.38
C GLU A 180 -16.37 1.05 5.16
N GLN A 181 -16.49 2.13 5.91
CA GLN A 181 -17.73 2.43 6.65
C GLN A 181 -18.96 2.55 5.77
N LYS A 182 -18.79 3.13 4.58
CA LYS A 182 -19.90 3.31 3.63
C LYS A 182 -20.22 2.04 2.86
N LEU A 183 -19.22 1.20 2.56
CA LEU A 183 -19.35 0.09 1.62
C LEU A 183 -19.45 -1.28 2.30
N SER A 184 -18.68 -1.53 3.35
CA SER A 184 -18.64 -2.80 4.08
C SER A 184 -19.40 -2.77 5.41
N GLY A 185 -19.98 -1.60 5.77
CA GLY A 185 -20.64 -1.39 7.06
C GLY A 185 -19.64 -1.29 8.23
N GLY A 186 -18.39 -0.94 7.96
CA GLY A 186 -17.36 -0.71 8.98
C GLY A 186 -16.72 -1.98 9.56
N LYS A 187 -16.78 -3.10 8.85
CA LYS A 187 -16.05 -4.32 9.22
C LYS A 187 -14.56 -4.16 8.87
N ASP A 188 -13.68 -4.26 9.87
CA ASP A 188 -12.22 -4.29 9.71
C ASP A 188 -11.82 -5.61 9.03
N THR A 189 -11.86 -5.59 7.69
CA THR A 189 -11.67 -6.78 6.85
C THR A 189 -10.27 -6.80 6.22
N PHE A 190 -9.55 -5.67 6.25
CA PHE A 190 -8.32 -5.42 5.49
C PHE A 190 -7.18 -4.90 6.39
#